data_AF-A0A432HYU5-F1
#
_entry.id   AF-A0A432HYU5-F1
#
_cell.length_a   1.000
_cell.length_b   1.000
_cell.length_c   1.000
_cell.angle_alpha   90.00
_cell.angle_beta   90.00
_cell.angle_gamma   90.00
#
_symmetry.space_group_name_H-M   'P 1'
#
loop_
_entity.id
_entity.type
_entity.pdbx_description
1 polymer ?
#
loop_
_entity_poly.entity_id
_entity_poly.type
_entity_poly.pdbx_seq_one_letter_code
_entity_poly.pdbx_strand_id
1 'polypeptide(L)'
;MPLFDPEEGTTVIEPPGGAGYWVGQCSAIFDPEGGMFYIYYRTRKPISEGRGELCSVARSADGVNFETVWCSTKKHFNSESIESASLLKSLEGKFRLYVSYVNQSSRKWDIALLEGDSPWGLRSGTAAGCVERGGR
;
A
#
# COMPACT_ATOMS: atom_id res chain seq x y z
N MET A 1 -11.47 -26.50 6.45
CA MET A 1 -12.10 -25.31 5.82
C MET A 1 -12.31 -25.60 4.35
N PRO A 2 -13.45 -25.22 3.76
CA PRO A 2 -13.59 -25.21 2.31
C PRO A 2 -12.54 -24.29 1.68
N LEU A 3 -12.20 -24.54 0.40
CA LEU A 3 -11.35 -23.63 -0.36
C LEU A 3 -12.08 -22.31 -0.59
N PHE A 4 -11.31 -21.23 -0.66
CA PHE A 4 -11.80 -19.93 -1.08
C PHE A 4 -12.14 -19.97 -2.58
N ASP A 5 -13.34 -19.49 -2.94
CA ASP A 5 -13.72 -19.21 -4.32
C ASP A 5 -13.52 -17.71 -4.61
N PRO A 6 -12.58 -17.35 -5.51
CA PRO A 6 -12.34 -15.95 -5.86
C PRO A 6 -13.53 -15.27 -6.54
N GLU A 7 -14.42 -16.02 -7.21
CA GLU A 7 -15.58 -15.44 -7.93
C GLU A 7 -16.67 -14.97 -6.96
N GLU A 8 -16.70 -15.51 -5.73
CA GLU A 8 -17.54 -15.03 -4.64
C GLU A 8 -16.96 -13.78 -3.95
N GLY A 9 -15.76 -13.34 -4.39
CA GLY A 9 -15.10 -12.15 -3.87
C GLY A 9 -15.75 -10.85 -4.34
N THR A 10 -15.54 -9.79 -3.56
CA THR A 10 -15.92 -8.42 -3.96
C THR A 10 -14.66 -7.63 -4.28
N THR A 11 -14.59 -7.05 -5.48
CA THR A 11 -13.55 -6.08 -5.82
C THR A 11 -13.78 -4.79 -5.03
N VAL A 12 -12.81 -4.43 -4.19
CA VAL A 12 -12.89 -3.23 -3.33
C VAL A 12 -12.07 -2.05 -3.86
N ILE A 13 -11.11 -2.30 -4.75
CA ILE A 13 -10.34 -1.28 -5.46
C ILE A 13 -10.20 -1.71 -6.92
N GLU A 14 -10.78 -0.93 -7.83
CA GLU A 14 -10.71 -1.17 -9.27
C GLU A 14 -9.34 -0.76 -9.85
N PRO A 15 -8.84 -1.47 -10.88
CA PRO A 15 -7.70 -0.98 -11.64
C PRO A 15 -8.06 0.31 -12.39
N PRO A 16 -7.11 1.23 -12.58
CA PRO A 16 -7.38 2.52 -13.21
C PRO A 16 -7.52 2.45 -14.75
N GLY A 17 -7.50 1.25 -15.33
CA GLY A 17 -7.48 1.05 -16.77
C GLY A 17 -7.73 -0.41 -17.17
N GLY A 18 -7.62 -0.68 -18.47
CA GLY A 18 -7.88 -2.01 -19.05
C GLY A 18 -6.67 -2.95 -19.04
N ALA A 19 -6.47 -3.67 -20.14
CA ALA A 19 -5.45 -4.72 -20.23
C ALA A 19 -4.05 -4.29 -19.72
N GLY A 20 -3.50 -5.07 -18.79
CA GLY A 20 -2.19 -4.84 -18.20
C GLY A 20 -2.18 -3.92 -16.98
N TYR A 21 -3.27 -3.17 -16.73
CA TYR A 21 -3.48 -2.48 -15.46
C TYR A 21 -4.02 -3.45 -14.41
N TRP A 22 -3.55 -3.31 -13.18
CA TRP A 22 -4.09 -4.06 -12.05
C TRP A 22 -3.85 -3.37 -10.71
N VAL A 23 -4.69 -3.68 -9.72
CA VAL A 23 -4.50 -3.36 -8.31
C VAL A 23 -4.39 -4.65 -7.51
N GLY A 24 -3.42 -4.74 -6.60
CA GLY A 24 -3.17 -5.98 -5.85
C GLY A 24 -1.87 -5.98 -5.07
N GLN A 25 -1.33 -7.19 -4.84
CA GLN A 25 -0.24 -7.45 -3.88
C GLN A 25 -0.51 -6.76 -2.53
N CYS A 26 -1.72 -7.00 -2.03
CA CYS A 26 -2.25 -6.35 -0.86
C CYS A 26 -1.78 -7.02 0.44
N SER A 27 -1.83 -6.24 1.52
CA SER A 27 -1.94 -6.76 2.88
C SER A 27 -3.14 -6.11 3.55
N ALA A 28 -3.75 -6.79 4.52
CA ALA A 28 -4.94 -6.34 5.21
C ALA A 28 -4.82 -6.58 6.71
N ILE A 29 -5.27 -5.62 7.51
CA ILE A 29 -5.40 -5.74 8.96
C ILE A 29 -6.76 -5.20 9.41
N PHE A 30 -7.26 -5.72 10.53
CA PHE A 30 -8.40 -5.15 11.23
C PHE A 30 -7.92 -4.63 12.59
N ASP A 31 -8.24 -3.38 12.90
CA ASP A 31 -7.99 -2.75 14.19
C ASP A 31 -9.25 -2.83 15.07
N PRO A 32 -9.32 -3.74 16.05
CA PRO A 32 -10.53 -3.96 16.84
C PRO A 32 -10.86 -2.78 17.75
N GLU A 33 -9.87 -1.97 18.16
CA GLU A 33 -10.10 -0.79 19.01
C GLU A 33 -10.81 0.32 18.24
N GLY A 34 -10.41 0.52 16.98
CA GLY A 34 -11.00 1.53 16.10
C GLY A 34 -12.19 1.04 15.29
N GLY A 35 -12.43 -0.28 15.22
CA GLY A 35 -13.44 -0.88 14.35
C GLY A 35 -13.17 -0.61 12.87
N MET A 36 -11.91 -0.66 12.44
CA MET A 36 -11.48 -0.25 11.11
C MET A 36 -10.66 -1.34 10.42
N PHE A 37 -10.96 -1.61 9.16
CA PHE A 37 -10.10 -2.33 8.24
C PHE A 37 -9.09 -1.37 7.64
N TYR A 38 -7.85 -1.84 7.46
CA TYR A 38 -6.84 -1.16 6.68
C TYR A 38 -6.25 -2.11 5.66
N ILE A 39 -6.11 -1.64 4.43
CA ILE A 39 -5.45 -2.38 3.37
C ILE A 39 -4.27 -1.58 2.84
N TYR A 40 -3.19 -2.28 2.53
CA TYR A 40 -2.21 -1.82 1.56
C TYR A 40 -2.54 -2.39 0.19
N TYR A 41 -2.31 -1.61 -0.85
CA TYR A 41 -2.30 -2.12 -2.23
C TYR A 41 -1.30 -1.33 -3.07
N ARG A 42 -0.93 -1.91 -4.21
CA ARG A 42 -0.24 -1.16 -5.26
C ARG A 42 -1.06 -1.14 -6.54
N THR A 43 -0.82 -0.09 -7.32
CA THR A 43 -1.38 0.07 -8.66
C THR A 43 -0.27 -0.15 -9.67
N ARG A 44 -0.49 -1.05 -10.62
CA ARG A 44 0.45 -1.33 -11.71
C ARG A 44 -0.19 -0.93 -13.04
N LYS A 45 0.65 -0.34 -13.89
CA LYS A 45 0.39 -0.06 -15.30
C LYS A 45 0.97 -1.18 -16.18
N PRO A 46 0.60 -1.25 -17.47
CA PRO A 46 1.24 -2.15 -18.43
C PRO A 46 2.75 -2.00 -18.43
N ILE A 47 3.48 -3.10 -18.64
CA ILE A 47 4.95 -3.10 -18.55
C ILE A 47 5.63 -2.17 -19.56
N SER A 48 4.99 -1.94 -20.71
CA SER A 48 5.42 -0.97 -21.72
C SER A 48 5.40 0.48 -21.24
N GLU A 49 4.63 0.77 -20.19
CA GLU A 49 4.53 2.10 -19.56
C GLU A 49 5.39 2.23 -18.29
N GLY A 50 6.12 1.17 -17.91
CA GLY A 50 7.04 1.16 -16.77
C GLY A 50 6.66 0.15 -15.67
N ARG A 51 7.34 0.26 -14.52
CA ARG A 51 7.22 -0.66 -13.38
C ARG A 51 6.96 0.07 -12.05
N GLY A 52 6.20 -0.60 -11.18
CA GLY A 52 6.09 -0.35 -9.73
C GLY A 52 5.92 1.10 -9.30
N GLU A 53 4.95 1.82 -9.87
CA GLU A 53 4.84 3.28 -9.73
C GLU A 53 4.23 3.75 -8.40
N LEU A 54 3.05 3.21 -8.04
CA LEU A 54 2.18 3.76 -7.00
C LEU A 54 1.81 2.69 -5.96
N CYS A 55 1.92 3.03 -4.69
CA CYS A 55 1.40 2.24 -3.58
C CYS A 55 0.55 3.09 -2.64
N SER A 56 -0.35 2.46 -1.90
CA SER A 56 -1.37 3.14 -1.11
C SER A 56 -1.79 2.34 0.11
N VAL A 57 -2.25 3.05 1.14
CA VAL A 57 -2.97 2.50 2.28
C VAL A 57 -4.36 3.13 2.28
N ALA A 58 -5.39 2.29 2.41
CA ALA A 58 -6.77 2.71 2.53
C ALA A 58 -7.40 2.13 3.79
N ARG A 59 -8.48 2.75 4.26
CA ARG A 59 -9.25 2.30 5.43
C ARG A 59 -10.72 2.12 5.08
N SER A 60 -11.40 1.26 5.82
CA SER A 60 -12.84 1.03 5.68
C SER A 60 -13.46 0.64 7.03
N ALA A 61 -14.70 1.08 7.26
CA ALA A 61 -15.48 0.65 8.43
C ALA A 61 -16.29 -0.63 8.17
N ASP A 62 -16.56 -0.96 6.90
CA ASP A 62 -17.42 -2.09 6.48
C ASP A 62 -16.65 -3.18 5.71
N GLY A 63 -15.38 -2.95 5.42
CA GLY A 63 -14.53 -3.89 4.70
C GLY A 63 -14.78 -3.94 3.19
N VAL A 64 -15.63 -3.05 2.65
CA VAL A 64 -15.96 -3.00 1.22
C VAL A 64 -15.80 -1.60 0.62
N ASN A 65 -16.15 -0.55 1.35
CA ASN A 65 -16.00 0.84 0.92
C ASN A 65 -14.71 1.43 1.53
N PHE A 66 -13.68 1.57 0.70
CA PHE A 66 -12.35 2.02 1.13
C PHE A 66 -12.06 3.48 0.75
N GLU A 67 -11.51 4.22 1.71
CA GLU A 67 -10.96 5.57 1.52
C GLU A 67 -9.42 5.50 1.59
N THR A 68 -8.73 5.98 0.56
CA THR A 68 -7.26 6.11 0.59
C THR A 68 -6.83 7.16 1.63
N VAL A 69 -5.98 6.76 2.57
CA VAL A 69 -5.49 7.61 3.67
C VAL A 69 -4.00 7.94 3.56
N TRP A 70 -3.27 7.18 2.75
CA TRP A 70 -1.88 7.40 2.46
C TRP A 70 -1.56 6.84 1.07
N CYS A 71 -0.68 7.52 0.33
CA CYS A 71 -0.11 6.99 -0.90
C CYS A 71 1.34 7.45 -1.06
N SER A 72 2.07 6.78 -1.93
CA SER A 72 3.43 7.17 -2.30
C SER A 72 3.81 6.59 -3.65
N THR A 73 4.89 7.09 -4.23
CA THR A 73 5.40 6.67 -5.53
C THR A 73 6.85 6.21 -5.44
N LYS A 74 7.31 5.45 -6.42
CA LYS A 74 8.72 5.02 -6.49
C LYS A 74 9.73 6.16 -6.46
N LYS A 75 9.33 7.37 -6.89
CA LYS A 75 10.16 8.58 -6.81
C LYS A 75 10.48 8.94 -5.37
N HIS A 76 9.51 8.81 -4.46
CA HIS A 76 9.74 9.04 -3.04
C HIS A 76 10.69 7.99 -2.45
N PHE A 77 10.69 6.76 -2.94
CA PHE A 77 11.64 5.72 -2.47
C PHE A 77 13.01 5.79 -3.14
N ASN A 78 13.24 6.76 -4.04
CA ASN A 78 14.38 6.77 -4.96
C ASN A 78 14.59 5.38 -5.59
N SER A 79 13.53 4.82 -6.15
CA SER A 79 13.45 3.42 -6.57
C SER A 79 13.04 3.25 -8.03
N GLU A 80 13.50 2.17 -8.66
CA GLU A 80 13.03 1.76 -9.99
C GLU A 80 11.69 1.03 -9.97
N SER A 81 11.37 0.34 -8.87
CA SER A 81 10.14 -0.42 -8.70
C SER A 81 9.80 -0.59 -7.23
N ILE A 82 8.53 -0.38 -6.89
CA ILE A 82 7.92 -0.82 -5.65
C ILE A 82 7.11 -2.09 -5.92
N GLU A 83 7.20 -3.07 -5.03
CA GLU A 83 6.43 -4.31 -5.09
C GLU A 83 5.47 -4.43 -3.90
N SER A 84 5.47 -5.56 -3.20
CA SER A 84 4.57 -5.84 -2.08
C SER A 84 4.98 -5.09 -0.81
N ALA A 85 4.02 -4.90 0.09
CA ALA A 85 4.28 -4.41 1.43
C ALA A 85 3.45 -5.13 2.50
N SER A 86 4.01 -5.18 3.71
CA SER A 86 3.32 -5.67 4.90
C SER A 86 2.89 -4.50 5.78
N LEU A 87 1.58 -4.34 5.97
CA LEU A 87 0.96 -3.37 6.87
C LEU A 87 0.64 -4.04 8.21
N LEU A 88 0.98 -3.40 9.32
CA LEU A 88 0.57 -3.82 10.66
C LEU A 88 0.43 -2.65 11.63
N LYS A 89 -0.39 -2.85 12.67
CA LYS A 89 -0.41 -2.03 13.89
C LYS A 89 0.36 -2.77 14.97
N SER A 90 1.38 -2.14 15.54
CA SER A 90 2.23 -2.76 16.57
C SER A 90 1.52 -2.83 17.92
N LEU A 91 2.10 -3.56 18.87
CA LEU A 91 1.57 -3.65 20.24
C LEU A 91 1.61 -2.30 20.97
N GLU A 92 2.50 -1.39 20.56
CA GLU A 92 2.58 -0.01 21.05
C GLU A 92 1.60 0.93 20.33
N GLY A 93 0.73 0.40 19.46
CA GLY A 93 -0.27 1.16 18.72
C GLY A 93 0.25 1.90 17.48
N LYS A 94 1.52 1.71 17.10
CA LYS A 94 2.11 2.37 15.91
C LYS A 94 1.71 1.65 14.64
N PHE A 95 1.38 2.40 13.59
CA PHE A 95 1.24 1.85 12.25
C PHE A 95 2.62 1.71 11.62
N ARG A 96 2.90 0.52 11.07
CA ARG A 96 4.13 0.21 10.35
C ARG A 96 3.81 -0.35 8.98
N LEU A 97 4.53 0.13 7.97
CA LEU A 97 4.47 -0.37 6.61
C LEU A 97 5.89 -0.75 6.16
N TYR A 98 6.07 -2.04 5.87
CA TYR A 98 7.33 -2.59 5.38
C TYR A 98 7.23 -2.75 3.87
N VAL A 99 7.85 -1.85 3.12
CA VAL A 99 7.74 -1.78 1.65
C VAL A 99 8.96 -2.41 0.99
N SER A 100 8.74 -3.40 0.11
CA SER A 100 9.79 -3.93 -0.74
C SER A 100 10.02 -3.04 -1.95
N TYR A 101 11.27 -2.61 -2.16
CA TYR A 101 11.65 -1.71 -3.24
C TYR A 101 13.05 -2.02 -3.77
N VAL A 102 13.32 -1.59 -5.01
CA VAL A 102 14.67 -1.65 -5.56
C VAL A 102 15.46 -0.44 -5.07
N ASN A 103 16.49 -0.66 -4.26
CA ASN A 103 17.42 0.39 -3.88
C ASN A 103 18.30 0.74 -5.07
N GLN A 104 18.21 1.99 -5.54
CA GLN A 104 18.95 2.42 -6.73
C GLN A 104 20.47 2.39 -6.55
N SER A 105 20.97 2.63 -5.35
CA SER A 105 22.42 2.68 -5.09
C SER A 105 23.06 1.29 -5.12
N SER A 106 22.39 0.30 -4.54
CA SER A 106 22.88 -1.08 -4.46
C SER A 106 22.39 -1.99 -5.59
N ARG A 107 21.35 -1.56 -6.33
CA ARG A 107 20.63 -2.35 -7.34
C ARG A 107 20.02 -3.64 -6.77
N LYS A 108 19.77 -3.70 -5.46
CA LYS A 108 19.19 -4.86 -4.75
C LYS A 108 17.79 -4.53 -4.24
N TRP A 109 17.04 -5.59 -3.91
CA TRP A 109 15.79 -5.47 -3.17
C TRP A 109 16.09 -5.22 -1.69
N ASP A 110 15.57 -4.11 -1.18
CA ASP A 110 15.61 -3.75 0.23
C ASP A 110 14.18 -3.58 0.78
N ILE A 111 14.06 -3.50 2.09
CA ILE A 111 12.80 -3.22 2.80
C ILE A 111 12.90 -1.87 3.49
N ALA A 112 12.02 -0.94 3.12
CA ALA A 112 11.86 0.33 3.83
C ALA A 112 10.82 0.18 4.94
N LEU A 113 11.13 0.71 6.13
CA LEU A 113 10.15 0.87 7.21
C LEU A 113 9.59 2.29 7.18
N LEU A 114 8.26 2.38 7.03
CA LEU A 114 7.52 3.59 7.33
C LEU A 114 6.74 3.39 8.63
N GLU A 115 6.77 4.38 9.50
CA GLU A 115 6.10 4.35 10.79
C GLU A 115 5.31 5.64 11.04
N GLY A 116 4.22 5.54 11.79
CA GLY A 116 3.46 6.69 12.28
C GLY A 116 2.47 6.30 13.40
N ASP A 117 1.98 7.30 14.12
CA ASP A 117 0.89 7.13 15.11
C ASP A 117 -0.46 6.78 14.47
N SER A 118 -0.58 6.98 13.17
CA SER A 118 -1.77 6.72 12.38
C SER A 118 -1.36 6.41 10.94
N PRO A 119 -2.23 5.82 10.11
CA PRO A 119 -1.89 5.51 8.73
C PRO A 119 -1.59 6.76 7.89
N TRP A 120 -2.21 7.91 8.19
CA TRP A 120 -1.88 9.20 7.54
C TRP A 120 -0.45 9.68 7.82
N GLY A 121 0.08 9.26 8.97
CA GLY A 121 1.39 9.65 9.48
C GLY A 121 2.54 8.75 9.06
N LEU A 122 2.32 7.76 8.18
CA LEU A 122 3.38 6.86 7.73
C LEU A 122 4.50 7.64 7.04
N ARG A 123 5.69 7.59 7.64
CA ARG A 123 6.91 8.29 7.19
C ARG A 123 8.08 7.33 7.28
N SER A 124 8.98 7.37 6.31
CA SER A 124 10.24 6.63 6.36
C SER A 124 11.12 7.11 7.52
N GLY A 125 11.73 6.19 8.27
CA GLY A 125 12.86 6.53 9.15
C GLY A 125 14.11 7.00 8.39
N THR A 126 14.17 6.74 7.08
CA THR A 126 15.23 7.16 6.14
C THR A 126 14.65 8.09 5.08
N ALA A 127 14.91 9.39 5.23
CA ALA A 127 14.48 10.52 4.39
C ALA A 127 13.84 10.21 3.02
N ALA A 128 12.49 10.23 2.94
CA ALA A 128 11.77 10.88 1.84
C ALA A 128 10.24 10.94 2.06
N GLY A 129 9.70 12.17 1.97
CA GLY A 129 8.44 12.48 1.28
C GLY A 129 7.12 12.20 2.01
N CYS A 130 6.55 13.23 2.64
CA CYS A 130 5.10 13.34 2.77
C CYS A 130 4.44 13.37 1.38
N VAL A 131 3.29 12.72 1.23
CA VAL A 131 2.32 13.10 0.17
C VAL A 131 1.37 14.15 0.76
N GLU A 132 1.23 15.27 0.05
CA GLU A 132 0.24 16.31 0.33
C GLU A 132 -1.18 15.76 0.15
N ARG A 133 -2.13 16.29 0.92
CA ARG A 133 -3.56 16.00 0.75
C ARG A 133 -3.99 16.35 -0.67
N GLY A 134 -4.46 15.37 -1.43
CA GLY A 134 -5.34 15.63 -2.56
C GLY A 134 -6.60 16.32 -2.05
N GLY A 135 -6.73 17.62 -2.33
CA GLY A 135 -7.96 18.37 -2.10
C GLY A 135 -9.12 17.77 -2.90
N ARG A 136 -10.31 17.91 -2.32
CA ARG A 136 -11.61 17.48 -2.85
C ARG A 136 -11.79 17.80 -4.34
#